data_AF-A0A0C2CIT9-F1
#
_entry.id   AF-A0A0C2CIT9-F1
#
_cell.length_a   1.000
_cell.length_b   1.000
_cell.length_c   1.000
_cell.angle_alpha   90.00
_cell.angle_beta   90.00
_cell.angle_gamma   90.00
#
_symmetry.space_group_name_H-M   'P 1'
#
loop_
_entity.id
_entity.type
_entity.pdbx_description
1 polymer ?
#
loop_
_entity_poly.entity_id
_entity_poly.type
_entity_poly.pdbx_seq_one_letter_code
_entity_poly.pdbx_strand_id
1 'polypeptide(L)' 'MAQAIIKNGNWDKDVVFVSKFEEYLDLYMSSKLCKAFLISAVTSTFGWWLAFFAPGQDAIYYMPDTRPHADKQPSEELFL' A
#
# COMPACT_ATOMS: atom_id res chain seq x y z
N MET A 1 -8.26 8.75 -18.36
CA MET A 1 -9.16 8.04 -17.43
C MET A 1 -9.49 8.86 -16.17
N ALA A 2 -8.51 9.52 -15.52
CA ALA A 2 -8.78 10.42 -14.38
C ALA A 2 -9.69 11.62 -14.72
N GLN A 3 -9.71 12.11 -15.96
CA GLN A 3 -10.58 13.24 -16.36
C GLN A 3 -12.08 12.91 -16.34
N ALA A 4 -12.46 11.62 -16.39
CA ALA A 4 -13.85 11.21 -16.22
C ALA A 4 -14.32 11.32 -14.75
N ILE A 5 -13.37 11.31 -13.81
CA ILE A 5 -13.63 11.37 -12.36
C ILE A 5 -13.94 12.82 -11.92
N ILE A 6 -13.51 13.83 -12.70
CA ILE A 6 -13.56 15.25 -12.30
C ILE A 6 -14.84 15.96 -12.78
N LYS A 7 -15.50 15.48 -13.85
CA LYS A 7 -16.47 16.31 -14.59
C LYS A 7 -17.86 16.50 -13.95
N ASN A 8 -18.30 15.60 -13.07
CA ASN A 8 -19.62 15.67 -12.43
C ASN A 8 -19.46 15.86 -10.91
N GLY A 9 -18.99 17.04 -10.53
CA GLY A 9 -18.71 17.40 -9.15
C GLY A 9 -19.96 17.40 -8.26
N ASN A 10 -20.01 16.43 -7.35
CA ASN A 10 -20.49 16.58 -5.97
C ASN A 10 -20.00 15.38 -5.13
N TRP A 11 -18.67 15.22 -4.98
CA TRP A 11 -18.11 14.07 -4.27
C TRP A 11 -17.67 14.41 -2.85
N ASP A 12 -18.08 13.52 -1.95
CA ASP A 12 -17.61 13.35 -0.60
C ASP A 12 -16.07 13.31 -0.57
N LYS A 13 -15.47 13.87 0.48
CA LYS A 13 -14.03 14.21 0.51
C LYS A 13 -13.10 12.98 0.50
N ASP A 14 -13.65 11.77 0.51
CA ASP A 14 -12.94 10.53 0.82
C ASP A 14 -13.11 9.42 -0.25
N VAL A 15 -13.14 9.76 -1.54
CA VAL A 15 -13.15 8.72 -2.60
C VAL A 15 -11.75 8.14 -2.78
N VAL A 16 -11.43 7.11 -1.98
CA VAL A 16 -10.24 6.27 -2.14
C VAL A 16 -10.49 5.26 -3.25
N PHE A 17 -9.61 5.23 -4.27
CA PHE A 17 -9.64 4.18 -5.28
C PHE A 17 -8.86 2.97 -4.79
N VAL A 18 -9.55 1.84 -4.63
CA VAL A 18 -8.93 0.55 -4.33
C VAL A 18 -8.59 -0.14 -5.65
N SER A 19 -7.33 -0.49 -5.85
CA SER A 19 -6.90 -1.21 -7.06
C SER A 19 -7.61 -2.57 -7.15
N LYS A 20 -8.06 -2.88 -8.36
CA LYS A 20 -8.57 -4.21 -8.76
C LYS A 20 -7.79 -4.73 -9.98
N PHE A 21 -6.63 -4.15 -10.24
CA PHE A 21 -5.77 -4.56 -11.35
C PHE A 21 -4.95 -5.79 -10.95
N GLU A 22 -4.33 -6.41 -11.94
CA GLU A 22 -3.33 -7.46 -11.72
C GLU A 22 -2.13 -6.89 -10.95
N GLU A 23 -1.53 -7.71 -10.09
CA GLU A 23 -0.44 -7.29 -9.19
C GLU A 23 0.73 -6.65 -9.93
N TYR A 24 1.08 -7.15 -11.12
CA TYR A 24 2.18 -6.60 -11.92
C TYR A 24 1.88 -5.17 -12.43
N LEU A 25 0.61 -4.82 -12.66
CA LEU A 25 0.22 -3.47 -13.06
C LEU A 25 0.39 -2.53 -11.87
N ASP A 26 0.04 -2.95 -10.66
CA ASP A 26 0.24 -2.16 -9.45
C ASP A 26 1.73 -1.90 -9.19
N LEU A 27 2.58 -2.93 -9.37
CA LEU A 27 4.04 -2.78 -9.28
C LEU A 27 4.58 -1.81 -10.34
N TYR A 28 4.12 -1.94 -11.59
CA TYR A 28 4.51 -1.04 -12.67
C TYR A 28 4.06 0.40 -12.39
N MET A 29 2.82 0.60 -11.95
CA MET A 29 2.27 1.91 -11.62
C MET A 29 3.02 2.53 -10.45
N SER A 30 3.33 1.76 -9.40
CA SER A 30 4.17 2.20 -8.30
C SER A 30 5.52 2.71 -8.82
N SER A 31 6.16 1.93 -9.71
CA SER A 31 7.47 2.27 -10.28
C SER A 31 7.51 3.54 -11.13
N LYS A 32 6.37 3.97 -11.67
CA LYS A 32 6.30 5.09 -12.62
C LYS A 32 5.67 6.34 -12.03
N LEU A 33 4.71 6.21 -11.11
CA LEU A 33 3.83 7.31 -10.72
C LEU A 33 3.90 7.65 -9.23
N CYS A 34 4.22 6.69 -8.35
CA CYS A 34 4.18 6.90 -6.91
C CYS A 34 5.45 7.60 -6.41
N LYS A 35 5.39 8.91 -6.16
CA LYS A 35 6.51 9.69 -5.58
C LYS A 35 6.63 9.59 -4.06
N ALA A 36 5.59 9.06 -3.42
CA ALA A 36 5.51 8.81 -2.00
C ALA A 36 4.63 7.57 -1.80
N PHE A 37 4.93 6.79 -0.76
CA PHE A 37 4.21 5.56 -0.48
C PHE A 37 3.93 5.41 1.01
N LEU A 38 2.70 5.02 1.37
CA LEU A 38 2.31 4.71 2.75
C LEU A 38 1.94 3.23 2.87
N ILE A 39 2.71 2.49 3.66
CA ILE A 39 2.42 1.11 4.01
C ILE A 39 1.54 1.09 5.26
N SER A 40 0.23 0.91 5.07
CA SER A 40 -0.74 0.86 6.18
C SER A 40 -0.71 -0.46 6.96
N ALA A 41 -0.20 -1.53 6.33
CA ALA A 41 0.01 -2.83 6.95
C ALA A 41 1.49 -3.22 6.79
N VAL A 42 2.32 -2.89 7.78
CA VAL A 42 3.77 -3.11 7.74
C VAL A 42 4.17 -4.60 7.64
N THR A 43 3.25 -5.53 7.92
CA THR A 43 3.44 -6.97 7.71
C THR A 43 3.19 -7.43 6.28
N SER A 44 2.67 -6.58 5.39
CA SER A 44 2.38 -6.92 4.00
C SER A 44 3.64 -6.90 3.16
N THR A 45 4.10 -8.08 2.71
CA THR A 45 5.22 -8.20 1.76
C THR A 45 4.93 -7.51 0.44
N PHE A 46 3.68 -7.55 -0.04
CA PHE A 46 3.29 -6.86 -1.26
C PHE A 46 3.38 -5.33 -1.13
N GLY A 47 2.98 -4.78 0.02
CA GLY A 47 3.12 -3.35 0.31
C GLY A 47 4.59 -2.89 0.27
N TRP A 48 5.50 -3.72 0.78
CA TRP A 48 6.94 -3.47 0.69
C TRP A 48 7.48 -3.53 -0.74
N TRP A 49 7.00 -4.46 -1.57
CA TRP A 49 7.39 -4.49 -2.98
C TRP A 49 6.94 -3.24 -3.73
N LEU A 50 5.71 -2.78 -3.51
CA LEU A 50 5.23 -1.54 -4.09
C LEU A 50 6.08 -0.34 -3.66
N ALA A 51 6.39 -0.22 -2.37
CA ALA A 51 7.25 0.83 -1.84
C ALA A 51 8.68 0.79 -2.39
N PHE A 52 9.24 -0.41 -2.57
CA PHE A 52 10.57 -0.60 -3.15
C PHE A 52 10.65 -0.09 -4.60
N PHE A 53 9.62 -0.35 -5.39
CA PHE A 53 9.60 0.13 -6.78
C PHE A 53 9.31 1.62 -6.91
N ALA A 54 8.66 2.25 -5.93
CA ALA A 54 8.29 3.66 -5.98
C ALA A 54 9.53 4.59 -6.09
N PRO A 55 9.56 5.56 -7.01
CA PRO A 55 10.58 6.61 -7.00
C PRO A 55 10.41 7.53 -5.76
N GLY A 56 11.51 8.11 -5.27
CA GLY A 56 11.47 8.94 -4.06
C GLY A 56 11.52 8.12 -2.78
N GLN A 57 12.61 7.36 -2.62
CA GLN A 57 12.84 6.47 -1.46
C GLN A 57 12.96 7.23 -0.13
N ASP A 58 13.09 8.55 -0.17
CA ASP A 58 13.03 9.47 0.98
C ASP A 58 11.60 9.73 1.46
N ALA A 59 10.58 9.34 0.69
CA ALA A 59 9.15 9.55 0.99
C ALA A 59 8.37 8.23 1.14
N ILE A 60 9.00 7.23 1.75
CA ILE A 60 8.38 5.94 2.11
C ILE A 60 8.05 5.94 3.60
N TYR A 61 6.77 5.83 3.92
CA TYR A 61 6.25 5.83 5.28
C TYR A 61 5.56 4.50 5.57
N TYR A 62 5.62 4.04 6.82
CA TYR A 62 4.89 2.87 7.27
C TYR A 62 4.19 3.17 8.59
N MET A 63 2.97 2.68 8.73
CA MET A 63 2.24 2.74 9.99
C MET A 63 2.73 1.60 10.88
N PRO A 64 3.23 1.89 12.11
CA PRO A 64 3.61 0.82 13.03
C PRO A 64 2.37 -0.01 13.37
N ASP A 65 2.50 -1.33 13.31
CA ASP A 65 1.40 -2.19 13.76
C ASP A 65 1.41 -2.23 15.29
N THR A 66 0.53 -1.44 15.90
CA THR A 66 0.32 -1.44 17.35
C THR A 66 -0.73 -2.45 17.78
N ARG A 67 -1.32 -3.20 16.85
CA ARG A 67 -2.35 -4.19 17.19
C ARG A 67 -1.67 -5.42 17.79
N PRO A 68 -2.26 -6.02 18.84
CA PRO A 68 -1.77 -7.29 19.35
C PRO A 68 -1.90 -8.35 18.26
N HIS A 69 -0.76 -8.77 17.72
CA HIS A 69 -0.69 -9.84 16.75
C HIS A 69 -0.95 -11.18 17.47
N ALA A 70 -2.22 -11.61 17.53
CA ALA A 70 -2.60 -12.87 18.16
C ALA A 70 -1.80 -14.07 17.63
N ASP A 71 -1.40 -14.03 16.36
CA ASP A 71 -0.64 -15.09 15.67
C ASP A 71 0.89 -14.98 15.82
N LYS A 72 1.41 -14.01 16.59
CA LYS A 72 2.85 -13.84 16.85
C LYS A 72 3.21 -14.03 18.33
N GLN A 73 2.40 -14.76 19.10
CA GLN A 73 2.95 -15.32 20.33
C GLN A 73 4.01 -16.34 19.91
N PRO A 74 5.28 -16.19 20.35
CA PRO A 74 6.27 -17.22 20.13
C PRO A 74 5.77 -18.51 20.79
N SER A 75 5.27 -19.46 20.01
CA SER A 75 5.05 -20.82 20.47
C SER A 75 6.29 -21.64 20.10
N GLU A 76 6.67 -22.58 20.96
CA GLU A 76 7.84 -23.43 20.74
C GLU A 76 7.77 -24.21 19.41
N GLU A 77 6.58 -24.35 18.82
CA GLU A 77 6.35 -25.02 17.53
C GLU A 77 6.77 -24.19 16.30
N LEU A 78 7.04 -22.88 16.44
CA LEU A 78 7.43 -22.01 15.32
C LEU A 78 8.95 -21.91 15.11
N PHE A 79 9.75 -22.51 16.01
CA PHE A 79 11.19 -22.61 15.86
C PHE A 79 11.53 -24.03 15.38
N LEU A 80 11.68 -24.18 14.07
CA LEU A 80 12.32 -25.34 13.45
C LEU A 80 13.73 -25.57 14.02
#